data_AF-A0AB74A3M6-F1
#
_entry.id   AF-A0AB74A3M6-F1
#
_cell.length_a   1.000
_cell.length_b   1.000
_cell.length_c   1.000
_cell.angle_alpha   90.00
_cell.angle_beta   90.00
_cell.angle_gamma   90.00
#
_symmetry.space_group_name_H-M   'P 1'
#
loop_
_entity.id
_entity.type
_entity.pdbx_description
1 polymer ?
#
loop_
_entity_poly.entity_id
_entity_poly.type
_entity_poly.pdbx_seq_one_letter_code
_entity_poly.pdbx_strand_id
1 'polypeptide(L)'
;MLCNGLAAHLRRTRGASPVNCCRTHAQARCRALRNATASALITRTDKPQSFAKARMLVPELTRQYDEAFQQFDVLVMPTMPFVATTLTAADAPIEEYVHSALNMLANTAPFDLTGHPATSVPAGLADGLPVAMMIVAPRFKDALALRVAQAYETARGTFPTPPGV
;
A
#
# COMPACT_ATOMS: atom_id res chain seq x y z
N MET A 1 -20.55 -11.75 1.09
CA MET A 1 -20.55 -13.12 1.64
C MET A 1 -19.38 -13.96 1.11
N LEU A 2 -18.23 -13.35 0.76
CA LEU A 2 -17.05 -14.02 0.22
C LEU A 2 -15.80 -13.46 0.94
N CYS A 3 -15.49 -13.99 2.12
CA CYS A 3 -14.23 -13.72 2.83
C CYS A 3 -13.90 -14.82 3.86
N ASN A 4 -14.44 -16.03 3.69
CA ASN A 4 -14.17 -17.15 4.58
C ASN A 4 -13.21 -18.12 3.88
N GLY A 5 -11.89 -17.93 4.08
CA GLY A 5 -10.92 -18.96 3.71
C GLY A 5 -9.60 -18.45 3.15
N LEU A 6 -8.82 -17.70 3.92
CA LEU A 6 -7.35 -17.75 3.83
C LEU A 6 -6.72 -17.10 5.08
N ALA A 7 -6.53 -17.88 6.13
CA ALA A 7 -5.79 -17.46 7.32
C ALA A 7 -4.88 -18.61 7.79
N ALA A 8 -3.75 -18.80 7.12
CA ALA A 8 -2.62 -19.59 7.60
C ALA A 8 -1.42 -18.62 7.78
N HIS A 9 -1.29 -18.04 8.97
CA HIS A 9 -0.32 -18.42 10.01
C HIS A 9 1.17 -18.20 9.64
N LEU A 10 1.67 -16.98 9.87
CA LEU A 10 3.09 -16.73 10.17
C LEU A 10 3.18 -16.01 11.54
N ARG A 11 3.46 -16.85 12.55
CA ARG A 11 3.58 -16.67 14.02
C ARG A 11 2.29 -16.38 14.84
N ARG A 12 2.03 -17.35 15.72
CA ARG A 12 0.97 -17.44 16.74
C ARG A 12 1.08 -16.30 17.76
N THR A 13 0.21 -15.30 17.69
CA THR A 13 -0.15 -14.49 18.86
C THR A 13 -1.58 -14.86 19.26
N ARG A 14 -1.74 -15.28 20.51
CA ARG A 14 -3.03 -15.67 21.08
C ARG A 14 -3.96 -14.44 21.11
N GLY A 15 -5.17 -14.56 20.57
CA GLY A 15 -6.33 -13.82 21.09
C GLY A 15 -6.91 -12.65 20.28
N ALA A 16 -6.68 -12.53 18.97
CA ALA A 16 -7.40 -11.54 18.15
C ALA A 16 -8.13 -12.20 16.97
N SER A 17 -9.43 -11.90 16.84
CA SER A 17 -10.30 -12.36 15.75
C SER A 17 -9.74 -11.97 14.36
N PRO A 18 -9.85 -12.87 13.34
CA PRO A 18 -9.20 -12.68 12.04
C PRO A 18 -9.66 -11.46 11.26
N VAL A 19 -10.87 -10.95 11.50
CA VAL A 19 -11.50 -9.89 10.69
C VAL A 19 -11.04 -8.48 11.10
N ASN A 20 -10.54 -8.30 12.32
CA ASN A 20 -10.10 -6.99 12.84
C ASN A 20 -8.59 -6.74 12.73
N CYS A 21 -7.81 -7.73 12.28
CA CYS A 21 -6.35 -7.60 12.18
C CYS A 21 -5.93 -6.80 10.93
N CYS A 22 -6.56 -7.06 9.77
CA CYS A 22 -6.19 -6.43 8.49
C CYS A 22 -6.55 -4.94 8.40
N ARG A 23 -7.53 -4.43 9.17
CA ARG A 23 -7.93 -3.01 9.12
C ARG A 23 -7.12 -2.08 10.01
N THR A 24 -6.33 -2.59 10.96
CA THR A 24 -5.94 -1.76 12.10
C THR A 24 -4.46 -1.73 12.44
N HIS A 25 -3.64 -2.71 12.01
CA HIS A 25 -2.33 -2.88 12.67
C HIS A 25 -1.12 -2.22 12.01
N ALA A 26 -1.05 -2.09 10.67
CA ALA A 26 0.10 -1.47 10.01
C ALA A 26 -0.01 0.07 9.92
N GLN A 27 -1.20 0.59 9.60
CA GLN A 27 -1.37 2.04 9.36
C GLN A 27 -1.62 2.84 10.65
N ALA A 28 -2.30 2.28 11.66
CA ALA A 28 -2.69 3.05 12.85
C ALA A 28 -1.53 3.31 13.84
N ARG A 29 -0.46 2.53 13.78
CA ARG A 29 0.70 2.65 14.68
C ARG A 29 1.81 3.54 14.14
N CYS A 30 1.87 3.80 12.84
CA CYS A 30 2.85 4.72 12.26
C CYS A 30 2.45 6.17 12.56
N ARG A 31 2.98 6.71 13.66
CA ARG A 31 2.92 8.15 13.96
C ARG A 31 3.52 8.98 12.80
N ALA A 32 4.44 8.42 12.01
CA ALA A 32 5.00 9.07 10.82
C ALA A 32 4.08 9.10 9.60
N LEU A 33 3.08 8.22 9.45
CA LEU A 33 2.12 8.32 8.34
C LEU A 33 1.23 9.56 8.49
N ARG A 34 0.92 9.93 9.74
CA ARG A 34 0.32 11.24 10.08
C ARG A 34 1.26 12.43 9.85
N ASN A 35 2.56 12.20 9.69
CA ASN A 35 3.55 13.22 9.31
C ASN A 35 3.96 13.11 7.84
N ALA A 36 3.58 12.05 7.11
CA ALA A 36 3.77 11.95 5.66
C ALA A 36 2.76 12.85 4.92
N THR A 37 1.66 13.24 5.58
CA THR A 37 0.87 14.43 5.21
C THR A 37 1.67 15.72 5.31
N ALA A 38 2.88 15.75 5.90
CA ALA A 38 3.80 16.87 5.73
C ALA A 38 4.30 16.99 4.29
N SER A 39 4.20 15.94 3.46
CA SER A 39 4.41 16.09 2.01
C SER A 39 3.39 17.06 1.40
N ALA A 40 2.14 17.06 1.90
CA ALA A 40 1.13 18.06 1.54
C ALA A 40 1.43 19.48 2.09
N LEU A 41 2.33 19.62 3.06
CA LEU A 41 2.86 20.92 3.50
C LEU A 41 4.06 21.40 2.65
N ILE A 42 4.78 20.50 1.97
CA ILE A 42 5.86 20.85 1.05
C ILE A 42 5.30 21.65 -0.14
N THR A 43 4.11 21.29 -0.63
CA THR A 43 3.47 21.91 -1.80
C THR A 43 2.97 23.34 -1.56
N ARG A 44 2.93 23.82 -0.32
CA ARG A 44 2.40 25.15 0.02
C ARG A 44 3.45 26.25 0.14
N THR A 45 4.73 25.92 0.05
CA THR A 45 5.80 26.91 0.17
C THR A 45 6.93 26.60 -0.80
N ASP A 46 7.08 27.44 -1.82
CA ASP A 46 8.16 27.45 -2.82
C ASP A 46 9.54 27.80 -2.22
N LYS A 47 9.80 27.30 -1.01
CA LYS A 47 10.99 27.64 -0.23
C LYS A 47 11.94 26.44 -0.23
N PRO A 48 13.22 26.62 -0.62
CA PRO A 48 14.20 25.53 -0.71
C PRO A 48 14.33 24.68 0.57
N GLN A 49 14.11 25.27 1.75
CA GLN A 49 14.16 24.55 3.03
C GLN A 49 13.07 23.48 3.20
N SER A 50 11.95 23.55 2.46
CA SER A 50 10.87 22.56 2.57
C SER A 50 11.33 21.18 2.12
N PHE A 51 12.12 21.12 1.04
CA PHE A 51 12.72 19.88 0.57
C PHE A 51 13.70 19.29 1.58
N ALA A 52 14.57 20.13 2.15
CA ALA A 52 15.52 19.70 3.19
C ALA A 52 14.78 19.10 4.41
N LYS A 53 13.75 19.79 4.91
CA LYS A 53 12.91 19.28 6.01
C LYS A 53 12.25 17.94 5.67
N ALA A 54 11.75 17.79 4.46
CA ALA A 54 11.13 16.55 4.01
C ALA A 54 12.14 15.39 3.97
N ARG A 55 13.34 15.64 3.42
CA ARG A 55 14.42 14.64 3.40
C ARG A 55 14.86 14.21 4.79
N MET A 56 14.82 15.10 5.78
CA MET A 56 15.12 14.76 7.18
C MET A 56 14.08 13.81 7.81
N LEU A 57 12.86 13.75 7.28
CA LEU A 57 11.81 12.83 7.77
C LEU A 57 11.92 11.42 7.17
N VAL A 58 12.58 11.28 6.01
CA VAL A 58 12.70 9.97 5.32
C VAL A 58 13.41 8.92 6.18
N PRO A 59 14.55 9.20 6.86
CA PRO A 59 15.19 8.21 7.74
C PRO A 59 14.28 7.70 8.86
N GLU A 60 13.47 8.58 9.44
CA GLU A 60 12.53 8.21 10.50
C GLU A 60 11.39 7.33 9.96
N LEU A 61 10.88 7.62 8.77
CA LEU A 61 9.89 6.77 8.11
C LEU A 61 10.49 5.39 7.78
N THR A 62 11.71 5.34 7.24
CA THR A 62 12.42 4.08 6.96
C THR A 62 12.62 3.26 8.24
N ARG A 63 13.05 3.89 9.33
CA ARG A 63 13.23 3.24 10.64
C ARG A 63 11.94 2.57 11.13
N GLN A 64 10.79 3.23 10.98
CA GLN A 64 9.51 2.68 11.42
C GLN A 64 9.10 1.42 10.62
N TYR A 65 9.37 1.39 9.32
CA TYR A 65 9.15 0.18 8.52
C TYR A 65 10.15 -0.92 8.87
N ASP A 66 11.44 -0.59 9.01
CA ASP A 66 12.49 -1.54 9.43
C ASP A 66 12.15 -2.19 10.79
N GLU A 67 11.57 -1.43 11.73
CA GLU A 67 11.07 -1.95 13.02
C GLU A 67 9.90 -2.92 12.86
N ALA A 68 8.96 -2.63 11.95
CA ALA A 68 7.87 -3.57 11.66
C ALA A 68 8.41 -4.90 11.12
N PHE A 69 9.47 -4.87 10.32
CA PHE A 69 10.12 -6.07 9.79
C PHE A 69 10.90 -6.89 10.84
N GLN A 70 11.07 -6.39 12.07
CA GLN A 70 11.57 -7.20 13.18
C GLN A 70 10.52 -8.21 13.67
N GLN A 71 9.23 -7.92 13.42
CA GLN A 71 8.11 -8.74 13.87
C GLN A 71 7.47 -9.54 12.73
N PHE A 72 7.51 -9.01 11.51
CA PHE A 72 6.85 -9.59 10.34
C PHE A 72 7.84 -9.80 9.19
N ASP A 73 7.72 -10.92 8.48
CA ASP A 73 8.58 -11.20 7.32
C ASP A 73 8.25 -10.30 6.12
N VAL A 74 6.97 -9.95 5.95
CA VAL A 74 6.43 -9.04 4.93
C VAL A 74 5.27 -8.24 5.51
N LEU A 75 4.99 -7.08 4.91
CA LEU A 75 3.80 -6.28 5.18
C LEU A 75 2.82 -6.41 4.02
N VAL A 76 1.52 -6.47 4.32
CA VAL A 76 0.46 -6.55 3.30
C VAL A 76 -0.59 -5.47 3.53
N MET A 77 -1.05 -4.85 2.43
CA MET A 77 -2.11 -3.84 2.43
C MET A 77 -2.79 -3.76 1.06
N PRO A 78 -3.98 -3.17 0.94
CA PRO A 78 -4.54 -2.86 -0.37
C PRO A 78 -3.60 -1.96 -1.18
N THR A 79 -3.38 -2.26 -2.46
CA THR A 79 -2.54 -1.39 -3.31
C THR A 79 -3.20 -0.03 -3.50
N MET A 80 -4.50 -0.04 -3.82
CA MET A 80 -5.33 1.14 -4.01
C MET A 80 -6.53 1.11 -3.04
N PRO A 81 -7.00 2.27 -2.56
CA PRO A 81 -8.13 2.33 -1.61
C PRO A 81 -9.51 2.21 -2.28
N PHE A 82 -9.58 2.24 -3.61
CA PHE A 82 -10.80 2.15 -4.41
C PHE A 82 -10.55 1.39 -5.72
N VAL A 83 -11.64 0.99 -6.39
CA VAL A 83 -11.62 0.40 -7.74
C VAL A 83 -11.46 1.47 -8.82
N ALA A 84 -11.17 1.06 -10.06
CA ALA A 84 -11.04 1.99 -11.18
C ALA A 84 -12.23 2.96 -11.27
N THR A 85 -11.92 4.26 -11.27
CA THR A 85 -12.92 5.33 -11.44
C THR A 85 -13.08 5.67 -12.93
N THR A 86 -14.16 6.36 -13.27
CA THR A 86 -14.32 6.93 -14.60
C THR A 86 -13.21 7.94 -14.90
N LEU A 87 -12.88 8.09 -16.18
CA LEU A 87 -11.93 9.10 -16.61
C LEU A 87 -12.47 10.49 -16.27
N THR A 88 -11.60 11.34 -15.75
CA THR A 88 -11.87 12.76 -15.55
C THR A 88 -12.14 13.42 -16.91
N ALA A 89 -13.11 14.34 -16.95
CA ALA A 89 -13.44 15.06 -18.17
C ALA A 89 -12.24 15.88 -18.68
N ALA A 90 -12.12 16.04 -20.00
CA ALA A 90 -11.00 16.74 -20.61
C ALA A 90 -10.97 18.25 -20.27
N ASP A 91 -12.13 18.82 -19.96
CA ASP A 91 -12.35 20.21 -19.57
C ASP A 91 -12.54 20.37 -18.05
N ALA A 92 -12.27 19.32 -17.27
CA ALA A 92 -12.38 19.37 -15.82
C ALA A 92 -11.47 20.45 -15.21
N PRO A 93 -11.89 21.09 -14.11
CA PRO A 93 -11.04 22.01 -13.36
C PRO A 93 -9.71 21.35 -12.97
N ILE A 94 -8.64 22.15 -12.93
CA ILE A 94 -7.29 21.63 -12.63
C ILE A 94 -7.25 20.97 -11.24
N GLU A 95 -8.01 21.49 -10.27
CA GLU A 95 -8.11 20.94 -8.93
C GLU A 95 -8.71 19.53 -8.93
N GLU A 96 -9.74 19.31 -9.75
CA GLU A 96 -10.37 18.00 -9.90
C GLU A 96 -9.41 17.01 -10.58
N TYR A 97 -8.74 17.46 -11.65
CA TYR A 97 -7.76 16.66 -12.36
C TYR A 97 -6.61 16.23 -11.43
N VAL A 98 -6.04 17.17 -10.67
CA VAL A 98 -4.95 16.89 -9.71
C VAL A 98 -5.43 15.96 -8.60
N HIS A 99 -6.63 16.17 -8.07
CA HIS A 99 -7.19 15.29 -7.04
C HIS A 99 -7.37 13.86 -7.57
N SER A 100 -7.99 13.70 -8.73
CA SER A 100 -8.20 12.39 -9.36
C SER A 100 -6.89 11.69 -9.72
N ALA A 101 -5.83 12.45 -10.01
CA ALA A 101 -4.52 11.90 -10.37
C ALA A 101 -3.66 11.48 -9.17
N LEU A 102 -3.93 11.97 -7.95
CA LEU A 102 -3.06 11.77 -6.78
C LEU A 102 -3.73 11.05 -5.60
N ASN A 103 -5.07 10.95 -5.61
CA ASN A 103 -5.85 10.34 -4.53
C ASN A 103 -5.55 8.85 -4.26
N MET A 104 -4.89 8.15 -5.18
CA MET A 104 -4.57 6.72 -5.04
C MET A 104 -3.23 6.43 -4.34
N LEU A 105 -2.37 7.45 -4.15
CA LEU A 105 -0.96 7.26 -3.79
C LEU A 105 -0.68 7.01 -2.30
N ALA A 106 -1.72 6.99 -1.46
CA ALA A 106 -1.57 6.97 0.01
C ALA A 106 -0.75 5.77 0.52
N ASN A 107 -0.89 4.60 -0.13
CA ASN A 107 -0.20 3.38 0.26
C ASN A 107 1.11 3.19 -0.50
N THR A 108 1.20 3.60 -1.76
CA THR A 108 2.33 3.30 -2.64
C THR A 108 3.49 4.27 -2.47
N ALA A 109 3.23 5.58 -2.43
CA ALA A 109 4.26 6.62 -2.36
C ALA A 109 5.24 6.51 -1.16
N PRO A 110 4.83 6.05 0.04
CA PRO A 110 5.77 5.82 1.13
C PRO A 110 6.91 4.84 0.79
N PHE A 111 6.69 3.89 -0.12
CA PHE A 111 7.69 2.88 -0.48
C PHE A 111 8.71 3.40 -1.51
N ASP A 112 8.31 4.33 -2.38
CA ASP A 112 9.25 5.08 -3.23
C ASP A 112 10.22 5.93 -2.38
N LEU A 113 9.73 6.53 -1.29
CA LEU A 113 10.56 7.33 -0.39
C LEU A 113 11.55 6.48 0.43
N THR A 114 11.10 5.32 0.90
CA THR A 114 11.87 4.49 1.83
C THR A 114 12.74 3.45 1.13
N GLY A 115 12.47 3.15 -0.14
CA GLY A 115 13.21 2.20 -0.95
C GLY A 115 12.94 0.73 -0.61
N HIS A 116 11.82 0.42 0.05
CA HIS A 116 11.43 -0.97 0.31
C HIS A 116 10.82 -1.59 -0.95
N PRO A 117 11.19 -2.84 -1.30
CA PRO A 117 10.58 -3.53 -2.41
C PRO A 117 9.10 -3.81 -2.15
N ALA A 118 8.25 -3.39 -3.07
CA ALA A 118 6.80 -3.59 -3.04
C ALA A 118 6.33 -4.22 -4.35
N THR A 119 5.45 -5.22 -4.26
CA THR A 119 4.83 -5.88 -5.41
C THR A 119 3.32 -5.91 -5.24
N SER A 120 2.59 -5.63 -6.32
CA SER A 120 1.13 -5.65 -6.34
C SER A 120 0.63 -6.87 -7.09
N VAL A 121 -0.25 -7.66 -6.46
CA VAL A 121 -0.88 -8.85 -7.06
C VAL A 121 -2.40 -8.72 -7.09
N PRO A 122 -3.10 -9.16 -8.16
CA PRO A 122 -4.55 -9.14 -8.21
C PRO A 122 -5.17 -10.01 -7.11
N ALA A 123 -5.99 -9.40 -6.26
CA ALA A 123 -6.56 -10.03 -5.08
C ALA A 123 -8.02 -10.47 -5.24
N GLY A 124 -8.73 -9.90 -6.21
CA GLY A 124 -10.11 -10.25 -6.51
C GLY A 124 -10.80 -9.20 -7.36
N LEU A 125 -12.13 -9.24 -7.37
CA LEU A 125 -12.97 -8.23 -7.98
C LEU A 125 -13.84 -7.55 -6.91
N ALA A 126 -14.01 -6.24 -7.02
CA ALA A 126 -15.03 -5.49 -6.33
C ALA A 126 -15.84 -4.73 -7.40
N ASP A 127 -17.16 -4.83 -7.36
CA ASP A 127 -18.06 -4.24 -8.37
C ASP A 127 -17.70 -4.61 -9.82
N GLY A 128 -17.19 -5.83 -10.02
CA GLY A 128 -16.73 -6.33 -11.33
C GLY A 128 -15.37 -5.81 -11.77
N LEU A 129 -14.70 -4.97 -10.97
CA LEU A 129 -13.41 -4.35 -11.28
C LEU A 129 -12.27 -4.97 -10.45
N PRO A 130 -11.04 -5.11 -11.01
CA PRO A 130 -9.91 -5.65 -10.29
C PRO A 130 -9.52 -4.85 -9.04
N VAL A 131 -9.29 -5.55 -7.94
CA VAL A 131 -8.62 -5.04 -6.73
C VAL A 131 -7.32 -5.79 -6.51
N ALA A 132 -6.34 -5.11 -5.89
CA ALA A 132 -5.01 -5.67 -5.71
C ALA A 132 -4.53 -5.57 -4.26
N MET A 133 -3.69 -6.54 -3.88
CA MET A 133 -2.95 -6.58 -2.63
C MET A 133 -1.49 -6.25 -2.91
N MET A 134 -0.95 -5.29 -2.15
CA MET A 134 0.45 -4.94 -2.15
C MET A 134 1.18 -5.71 -1.06
N ILE A 135 2.29 -6.33 -1.42
CA ILE A 135 3.21 -7.07 -0.56
C ILE A 135 4.52 -6.29 -0.52
N VAL A 136 4.95 -5.90 0.68
CA VAL A 136 6.19 -5.15 0.91
C VAL A 136 7.15 -5.99 1.72
N ALA A 137 8.40 -6.09 1.27
CA ALA A 137 9.45 -6.83 1.95
C ALA A 137 10.54 -5.89 2.50
N PRO A 138 11.43 -6.37 3.39
CA PRO A 138 12.60 -5.62 3.83
C PRO A 138 13.48 -5.23 2.64
N ARG A 139 14.26 -4.15 2.79
CA ARG A 139 15.18 -3.68 1.75
C ARG A 139 16.08 -4.81 1.23
N PHE A 140 16.25 -4.85 -0.09
CA PHE A 140 17.02 -5.86 -0.82
C PHE A 140 16.48 -7.30 -0.74
N LYS A 141 15.23 -7.48 -0.29
CA LYS A 141 14.54 -8.79 -0.26
C LYS A 141 13.44 -8.90 -1.31
N ASP A 142 13.68 -8.42 -2.51
CA ASP A 142 12.78 -8.52 -3.67
C ASP A 142 12.35 -9.97 -3.93
N ALA A 143 13.29 -10.91 -3.83
CA ALA A 143 13.02 -12.34 -3.97
C ALA A 143 12.05 -12.88 -2.91
N LEU A 144 11.95 -12.26 -1.73
CA LEU A 144 10.96 -12.62 -0.71
C LEU A 144 9.58 -12.09 -1.11
N ALA A 145 9.48 -10.83 -1.54
CA ALA A 145 8.22 -10.24 -2.00
C ALA A 145 7.62 -11.05 -3.16
N LEU A 146 8.44 -11.39 -4.16
CA LEU A 146 8.01 -12.18 -5.32
C LEU A 146 7.61 -13.61 -4.95
N ARG A 147 8.28 -14.23 -3.98
CA ARG A 147 7.92 -15.57 -3.50
C ARG A 147 6.58 -15.60 -2.78
N VAL A 148 6.31 -14.59 -1.95
CA VAL A 148 5.01 -14.43 -1.29
C VAL A 148 3.92 -14.15 -2.32
N ALA A 149 4.21 -13.31 -3.32
CA ALA A 149 3.31 -13.05 -4.44
C ALA A 149 2.95 -14.34 -5.19
N GLN A 150 3.95 -15.13 -5.58
CA GLN A 150 3.75 -16.42 -6.25
C GLN A 150 2.94 -17.40 -5.39
N ALA A 151 3.24 -17.50 -4.10
CA ALA A 151 2.51 -18.36 -3.19
C ALA A 151 1.03 -17.93 -3.08
N TYR A 152 0.78 -16.62 -3.03
CA TYR A 152 -0.57 -16.07 -3.03
C TYR A 152 -1.31 -16.39 -4.33
N GLU A 153 -0.70 -16.15 -5.49
CA GLU A 153 -1.32 -16.44 -6.78
C GLU A 153 -1.63 -17.93 -6.98
N THR A 154 -0.72 -18.80 -6.53
CA THR A 154 -0.92 -20.26 -6.55
C THR A 154 -2.11 -20.67 -5.67
N ALA A 155 -2.24 -20.07 -4.48
CA ALA A 155 -3.34 -20.36 -3.55
C ALA A 155 -4.68 -19.78 -4.02
N ARG A 156 -4.68 -18.59 -4.63
CA ARG A 156 -5.85 -17.93 -5.21
C ARG A 156 -6.34 -18.67 -6.46
N GLY A 157 -5.43 -19.21 -7.26
CA GLY A 157 -5.73 -19.79 -8.57
C GLY A 157 -5.76 -18.75 -9.69
N THR A 158 -6.34 -19.11 -10.82
CA THR A 158 -6.41 -18.27 -12.02
C THR A 158 -7.23 -16.99 -11.78
N PHE A 159 -6.68 -15.84 -12.17
CA PHE A 159 -7.40 -14.57 -12.16
C PHE A 159 -8.18 -14.40 -13.48
N PRO A 160 -9.43 -13.91 -13.46
CA PRO A 160 -10.23 -13.77 -14.68
C PRO A 160 -9.59 -12.76 -15.64
N THR A 161 -9.56 -13.13 -16.93
CA THR A 161 -9.17 -12.22 -18.02
C THR A 161 -10.25 -11.16 -18.22
N PRO A 162 -9.90 -9.91 -18.52
CA PRO A 162 -10.88 -8.89 -18.86
C PRO A 162 -11.72 -9.32 -20.06
N PRO A 163 -12.99 -8.90 -20.16
CA PRO A 163 -13.76 -9.08 -21.39
C PRO A 163 -13.15 -8.24 -22.52
N GLY A 164 -12.93 -8.84 -23.69
CA GLY A 164 -12.46 -8.14 -24.89
C GLY A 164 -10.94 -8.15 -25.12
N VAL A 165 -10.20 -8.98 -24.39
CA VAL A 165 -8.79 -9.35 -24.70
C VAL A 165 -8.69 -10.77 -25.24
#